data_AF-S6BFE7-F1
#
_entry.id   AF-S6BFE7-F1
#
_cell.length_a   1.000
_cell.length_b   1.000
_cell.length_c   1.000
_cell.angle_alpha   90.00
_cell.angle_beta   90.00
_cell.angle_gamma   90.00
#
_symmetry.space_group_name_H-M   'P 1'
#
loop_
_entity.id
_entity.type
_entity.pdbx_description
1 polymer ?
#
loop_
_entity_poly.entity_id
_entity_poly.type
_entity_poly.pdbx_seq_one_letter_code
_entity_poly.pdbx_strand_id
1 'polypeptide(L)'
;MGPLLLLFWLCVFANGPYILIKAYLRRSASSSRMECLHSVPDSGKFRYTVKSPLECSIRSSRLIGTNGIDRSFYHIVIEHNGLYKYEPGQYCGVIPPGISERTKRKYAPRSYSLAPVLDDDGVDPSTSFSLGIRAPIILPENKHMFRDICICSQFLSGAIPGTPVSVTGPFGKFVLSPGDLTGDRNLLFIATGSGIVPYMGFLKAILEKSNSKIMELGRILLLFGVQSPDTYLYRDTIERYVSDFNGRLTVIPCYSRYGVDSESWLCTGCYST
;
A
#
# COMPACT_ATOMS: atom_id res chain seq x y z
N MET A 1 -33.32 -13.84 10.82
CA MET A 1 -31.87 -13.83 11.15
C MET A 1 -31.39 -12.40 10.97
N GLY A 2 -31.13 -11.70 12.08
CA GLY A 2 -30.80 -10.28 12.09
C GLY A 2 -29.38 -9.98 11.57
N PRO A 3 -29.10 -8.74 11.15
CA PRO A 3 -27.80 -8.36 10.61
C PRO A 3 -26.72 -8.41 11.70
N LEU A 4 -25.60 -9.03 11.35
CA LEU A 4 -24.39 -9.11 12.17
C LEU A 4 -23.79 -7.71 12.33
N LEU A 5 -23.87 -7.14 13.54
CA LEU A 5 -23.17 -5.91 13.89
C LEU A 5 -21.67 -6.23 14.03
N LEU A 6 -20.84 -5.71 13.13
CA LEU A 6 -19.39 -5.73 13.32
C LEU A 6 -19.03 -4.57 14.26
N LEU A 7 -18.97 -4.86 15.56
CA LEU A 7 -18.43 -3.94 16.56
C LEU A 7 -16.90 -3.95 16.48
N PHE A 8 -16.32 -2.97 15.79
CA PHE A 8 -14.95 -2.56 16.07
C PHE A 8 -14.98 -1.75 17.36
N TRP A 9 -14.31 -2.24 18.40
CA TRP A 9 -14.06 -1.45 19.60
C TRP A 9 -13.01 -0.40 19.25
N LEU A 10 -13.47 0.75 18.79
CA LEU A 10 -12.66 1.95 18.58
C LEU A 10 -13.01 2.90 19.73
N CYS A 11 -12.24 2.90 20.81
CA CYS A 11 -12.35 3.94 21.84
C CYS A 11 -11.76 5.23 21.25
N VAL A 12 -12.63 6.07 20.66
CA VAL A 12 -12.28 7.44 20.26
C VAL A 12 -12.89 8.36 21.30
N PHE A 13 -12.08 8.86 22.22
CA PHE A 13 -12.46 9.99 23.06
C PHE A 13 -12.29 11.26 22.22
N ALA A 14 -13.39 11.94 21.91
CA ALA A 14 -13.37 13.25 21.28
C ALA A 14 -14.37 14.17 21.98
N ASN A 15 -13.84 15.15 22.73
CA ASN A 15 -14.58 16.38 23.04
C ASN A 15 -14.59 17.26 21.78
N GLY A 16 -15.55 17.05 20.86
CA GLY A 16 -15.70 17.87 19.64
C GLY A 16 -16.52 17.18 18.53
N PRO A 17 -17.10 17.95 17.58
CA PRO A 17 -18.18 17.46 16.73
C PRO A 17 -17.65 16.55 15.61
N TYR A 18 -18.01 15.26 15.71
CA TYR A 18 -18.06 14.22 14.68
C TYR A 18 -16.92 14.13 13.66
N ILE A 19 -16.14 13.04 13.73
CA ILE A 19 -15.24 12.60 12.67
C ILE A 19 -16.09 11.92 11.58
N LEU A 20 -16.12 12.49 10.37
CA LEU A 20 -16.75 11.85 9.22
C LEU A 20 -15.84 10.71 8.72
N ILE A 21 -16.11 9.48 9.15
CA ILE A 21 -15.47 8.29 8.59
C ILE A 21 -16.14 7.97 7.24
N LYS A 22 -15.49 8.34 6.14
CA LYS A 22 -15.84 7.80 4.81
C LYS A 22 -15.37 6.35 4.72
N ALA A 23 -16.17 5.43 5.27
CA ALA A 23 -16.07 4.03 4.90
C ALA A 23 -16.54 3.89 3.44
N TYR A 24 -15.70 3.38 2.54
CA TYR A 24 -16.11 3.03 1.18
C TYR A 24 -17.07 1.84 1.25
N LEU A 25 -18.36 2.13 1.41
CA LEU A 25 -19.43 1.13 1.37
C LEU A 25 -19.68 0.71 -0.07
N ARG A 26 -19.37 -0.56 -0.38
CA ARG A 26 -19.81 -1.20 -1.61
C ARG A 26 -21.33 -1.35 -1.56
N ARG A 27 -22.08 -0.50 -2.27
CA ARG A 27 -23.49 -0.79 -2.57
C ARG A 27 -23.55 -2.03 -3.46
N SER A 28 -24.09 -3.14 -2.96
CA SER A 28 -24.62 -4.18 -3.84
C SER A 28 -25.88 -3.59 -4.47
N ALA A 29 -25.86 -3.37 -5.78
CA ALA A 29 -26.99 -2.78 -6.47
C ALA A 29 -28.15 -3.77 -6.50
N SER A 30 -29.23 -3.46 -5.78
CA SER A 30 -30.58 -3.91 -6.13
C SER A 30 -31.08 -3.05 -7.30
N SER A 31 -31.66 -3.72 -8.28
CA SER A 31 -32.25 -3.19 -9.51
C SER A 31 -33.18 -1.99 -9.27
N SER A 32 -32.78 -0.81 -9.78
CA SER A 32 -33.69 0.17 -10.40
C SER A 32 -32.86 1.25 -11.12
N ARG A 33 -33.16 1.46 -12.41
CA ARG A 33 -32.55 2.48 -13.29
C ARG A 33 -32.65 3.88 -12.68
N MET A 34 -31.51 4.56 -12.57
CA MET A 34 -31.43 6.02 -12.65
C MET A 34 -30.08 6.38 -13.25
N GLU A 35 -30.11 6.94 -14.47
CA GLU A 35 -28.97 7.55 -15.12
C GLU A 35 -28.61 8.84 -14.39
N CYS A 36 -27.40 8.92 -13.84
CA CYS A 36 -26.60 10.13 -13.96
C CYS A 36 -25.12 9.84 -13.73
N LEU A 37 -24.38 10.09 -14.81
CA LEU A 37 -22.96 10.36 -15.00
C LEU A 37 -22.09 10.53 -13.74
N HIS A 38 -21.21 9.55 -13.54
CA HIS A 38 -19.77 9.73 -13.79
C HIS A 38 -19.19 8.34 -14.02
N SER A 39 -19.41 7.80 -15.23
CA SER A 39 -18.48 6.83 -15.77
C SER A 39 -17.13 7.54 -15.84
N VAL A 40 -16.17 7.10 -15.03
CA VAL A 40 -14.76 7.32 -15.38
C VAL A 40 -14.66 6.80 -16.81
N PRO A 41 -14.31 7.64 -17.80
CA PRO A 41 -14.09 7.15 -19.14
C PRO A 41 -13.12 5.99 -19.02
N ASP A 42 -13.34 4.90 -19.77
CA ASP A 42 -12.29 3.91 -19.98
C ASP A 42 -11.20 4.67 -20.75
N SER A 43 -10.39 5.43 -20.01
CA SER A 43 -9.17 6.05 -20.49
C SER A 43 -8.45 4.92 -21.17
N GLY A 44 -8.10 5.05 -22.45
CA GLY A 44 -7.42 4.03 -23.27
C GLY A 44 -6.06 3.62 -22.69
N LYS A 45 -6.07 3.09 -21.48
CA LYS A 45 -4.99 2.56 -20.69
C LYS A 45 -4.87 1.12 -21.13
N PHE A 46 -3.77 0.81 -21.81
CA PHE A 46 -3.38 -0.56 -22.09
C PHE A 46 -3.41 -1.34 -20.77
N ARG A 47 -4.42 -2.18 -20.60
CA ARG A 47 -4.54 -3.07 -19.44
C ARG A 47 -3.98 -4.42 -19.83
N TYR A 48 -2.94 -4.82 -19.12
CA TYR A 48 -2.33 -6.14 -19.26
C TYR A 48 -3.20 -7.20 -18.60
N THR A 49 -3.39 -8.32 -19.29
CA THR A 49 -4.26 -9.41 -18.82
C THR A 49 -3.44 -10.67 -18.57
N VAL A 50 -4.01 -11.68 -17.94
CA VAL A 50 -3.32 -12.97 -17.74
C VAL A 50 -2.92 -13.62 -19.07
N LYS A 51 -3.68 -13.35 -20.15
CA LYS A 51 -3.39 -13.87 -21.50
C LYS A 51 -2.28 -13.09 -22.22
N SER A 52 -2.14 -11.81 -21.89
CA SER A 52 -1.13 -10.91 -22.46
C SER A 52 -0.60 -10.01 -21.34
N PRO A 53 0.26 -10.54 -20.45
CA PRO A 53 0.90 -9.76 -19.39
C PRO A 53 2.00 -8.87 -19.99
N LEU A 54 2.40 -7.83 -19.26
CA LEU A 54 3.62 -7.09 -19.57
C LEU A 54 4.81 -7.84 -18.98
N GLU A 55 5.80 -8.12 -19.81
CA GLU A 55 7.10 -8.61 -19.34
C GLU A 55 7.93 -7.43 -18.84
N CYS A 56 8.28 -7.47 -17.56
CA CYS A 56 9.06 -6.47 -16.85
C CYS A 56 10.35 -7.11 -16.29
N SER A 57 11.21 -6.27 -15.73
CA SER A 57 12.44 -6.73 -15.06
C SER A 57 12.48 -6.23 -13.62
N ILE A 58 12.86 -7.10 -12.68
CA ILE A 58 13.09 -6.70 -11.29
C ILE A 58 14.41 -5.94 -11.25
N ARG A 59 14.38 -4.71 -10.75
CA ARG A 59 15.57 -3.86 -10.58
C ARG A 59 16.22 -4.10 -9.23
N SER A 60 15.42 -4.23 -8.17
CA SER A 60 15.92 -4.50 -6.83
C SER A 60 14.87 -5.19 -5.96
N SER A 61 15.35 -5.97 -5.00
CA SER A 61 14.57 -6.52 -3.88
C SER A 61 15.32 -6.19 -2.61
N ARG A 62 14.77 -5.29 -1.78
CA ARG A 62 15.42 -4.80 -0.57
C ARG A 62 14.59 -5.12 0.66
N LEU A 63 15.22 -5.70 1.67
CA LEU A 63 14.60 -5.90 2.98
C LEU A 63 14.40 -4.54 3.66
N ILE A 64 13.16 -4.24 4.09
CA ILE A 64 12.80 -2.97 4.74
C ILE A 64 12.26 -3.15 6.17
N GLY A 65 12.12 -4.39 6.62
CA GLY A 65 11.69 -4.71 7.98
C GLY A 65 11.54 -6.20 8.17
N THR A 66 11.77 -6.67 9.39
CA THR A 66 11.59 -8.09 9.74
C THR A 66 11.29 -8.20 11.22
N ASN A 67 10.50 -9.20 11.60
CA ASN A 67 10.35 -9.56 13.01
C ASN A 67 11.34 -10.64 13.45
N GLY A 68 12.19 -11.13 12.54
CA GLY A 68 13.17 -12.18 12.81
C GLY A 68 12.59 -13.57 13.11
N ILE A 69 11.25 -13.70 13.13
CA ILE A 69 10.56 -14.92 13.58
C ILE A 69 9.90 -15.62 12.39
N ASP A 70 8.93 -14.97 11.74
CA ASP A 70 8.12 -15.60 10.69
C ASP A 70 7.89 -14.71 9.47
N ARG A 71 8.28 -13.43 9.52
CA ARG A 71 7.86 -12.40 8.56
C ARG A 71 8.97 -11.42 8.26
N SER A 72 9.22 -11.24 6.96
CA SER A 72 10.06 -10.18 6.42
C SER A 72 9.28 -9.37 5.40
N PHE A 73 9.58 -8.08 5.32
CA PHE A 73 8.97 -7.12 4.41
C PHE A 73 10.02 -6.62 3.43
N TYR A 74 9.65 -6.58 2.15
CA TYR A 74 10.56 -6.19 1.09
C TYR A 74 9.94 -5.07 0.24
N HIS A 75 10.81 -4.15 -0.17
CA HIS A 75 10.55 -3.17 -1.21
C HIS A 75 11.11 -3.70 -2.52
N ILE A 76 10.25 -3.88 -3.51
CA ILE A 76 10.60 -4.44 -4.81
C ILE A 76 10.42 -3.36 -5.87
N VAL A 77 11.48 -3.05 -6.61
CA VAL A 77 11.42 -2.12 -7.74
C VAL A 77 11.31 -2.93 -9.03
N ILE A 78 10.32 -2.62 -9.85
CA ILE A 78 10.06 -3.26 -11.14
C ILE A 78 10.14 -2.22 -12.25
N GLU A 79 11.01 -2.47 -13.22
CA GLU A 79 11.13 -1.67 -14.42
C GLU A 79 10.18 -2.17 -15.51
N HIS A 80 9.45 -1.23 -16.08
CA HIS A 80 8.45 -1.44 -17.12
C HIS A 80 8.70 -0.58 -18.37
N ASN A 81 9.85 0.10 -18.48
CA ASN A 81 10.27 0.87 -19.66
C ASN A 81 9.24 1.91 -20.15
N GLY A 82 8.46 2.51 -19.23
CA GLY A 82 7.42 3.48 -19.57
C GLY A 82 6.13 2.89 -20.15
N LEU A 83 6.02 1.57 -20.26
CA LEU A 83 4.87 0.88 -20.86
C LEU A 83 3.70 0.70 -19.90
N TYR A 84 3.95 0.70 -18.58
CA TYR A 84 2.94 0.49 -17.55
C TYR A 84 2.55 1.81 -16.91
N LYS A 85 1.29 2.24 -17.09
CA LYS A 85 0.74 3.45 -16.46
C LYS A 85 -0.30 3.07 -15.43
N TYR A 86 -0.25 3.65 -14.24
CA TYR A 86 -1.21 3.42 -13.17
C TYR A 86 -1.50 4.71 -12.40
N GLU A 87 -2.56 4.69 -11.60
CA GLU A 87 -2.86 5.74 -10.63
C GLU A 87 -2.57 5.24 -9.21
N PRO A 88 -2.07 6.10 -8.30
CA PRO A 88 -1.91 5.76 -6.90
C PRO A 88 -3.16 5.08 -6.33
N GLY A 89 -2.95 4.02 -5.53
CA GLY A 89 -4.01 3.21 -4.94
C GLY A 89 -4.56 2.10 -5.84
N GLN A 90 -4.12 2.02 -7.10
CA GLN A 90 -4.28 0.82 -7.92
C GLN A 90 -3.34 -0.32 -7.49
N TYR A 91 -3.57 -1.51 -8.02
CA TYR A 91 -2.75 -2.69 -7.81
C TYR A 91 -2.46 -3.41 -9.13
N CYS A 92 -1.38 -4.17 -9.18
CA CYS A 92 -1.05 -5.07 -10.28
C CYS A 92 -1.20 -6.53 -9.86
N GLY A 93 -1.33 -7.43 -10.83
CA GLY A 93 -1.17 -8.87 -10.56
C GLY A 93 0.19 -9.33 -11.04
N VAL A 94 1.00 -9.94 -10.16
CA VAL A 94 2.29 -10.55 -10.50
C VAL A 94 2.09 -12.04 -10.73
N ILE A 95 2.57 -12.56 -11.87
CA ILE A 95 2.56 -13.98 -12.19
C ILE A 95 3.96 -14.54 -11.91
N PRO A 96 4.15 -15.37 -10.86
CA PRO A 96 5.44 -15.97 -10.62
C PRO A 96 5.75 -17.04 -11.67
N PRO A 97 7.03 -17.32 -11.95
CA PRO A 97 7.42 -18.33 -12.91
C PRO A 97 7.04 -19.74 -12.43
N GLY A 98 6.95 -20.68 -13.37
CA GLY A 98 6.72 -22.10 -13.10
C GLY A 98 5.27 -22.55 -13.24
N ILE A 99 5.07 -23.84 -12.93
CA ILE A 99 3.80 -24.55 -13.05
C ILE A 99 3.45 -25.09 -11.66
N SER A 100 2.19 -24.92 -11.25
CA SER A 100 1.70 -25.46 -9.98
C SER A 100 1.64 -26.99 -10.05
N GLU A 101 2.28 -27.68 -9.10
CA GLU A 101 2.24 -29.14 -9.03
C GLU A 101 0.82 -29.68 -8.85
N ARG A 102 -0.02 -28.95 -8.10
CA ARG A 102 -1.41 -29.30 -7.80
C ARG A 102 -2.34 -29.17 -9.00
N THR A 103 -2.26 -28.08 -9.76
CA THR A 103 -3.20 -27.80 -10.86
C THR A 103 -2.65 -28.15 -12.24
N LYS A 104 -1.35 -28.44 -12.35
CA LYS A 104 -0.61 -28.64 -13.60
C LYS A 104 -0.78 -27.48 -14.59
N ARG A 105 -1.01 -26.26 -14.08
CA ARG A 105 -1.17 -25.01 -14.85
C ARG A 105 -0.20 -23.95 -14.33
N LYS A 106 0.07 -22.92 -15.15
CA LYS A 106 0.80 -21.72 -14.72
C LYS A 106 0.17 -21.14 -13.45
N TYR A 107 1.00 -20.57 -12.59
CA TYR A 107 0.52 -19.92 -11.37
C TYR A 107 -0.45 -18.78 -11.69
N ALA A 108 -1.51 -18.67 -10.89
CA ALA A 108 -2.41 -17.52 -10.98
C ALA A 108 -1.68 -16.24 -10.51
N PRO A 109 -2.04 -15.06 -11.06
CA PRO A 109 -1.49 -13.79 -10.59
C PRO A 109 -1.83 -13.55 -9.11
N ARG A 110 -0.90 -12.93 -8.37
CA ARG A 110 -1.12 -12.43 -7.00
C ARG A 110 -1.14 -10.90 -7.01
N SER A 111 -2.11 -10.32 -6.31
CA SER A 111 -2.31 -8.88 -6.29
C SER A 111 -1.35 -8.19 -5.34
N TYR A 112 -0.73 -7.11 -5.80
CA TYR A 112 0.13 -6.24 -4.99
C TYR A 112 -0.20 -4.77 -5.27
N SER A 113 -0.37 -3.98 -4.22
CA SER A 113 -0.58 -2.53 -4.34
C SER A 113 0.60 -1.89 -5.04
N LEU A 114 0.31 -0.99 -5.98
CA LEU A 114 1.31 -0.22 -6.68
C LEU A 114 1.67 1.01 -5.86
N ALA A 115 2.96 1.29 -5.77
CA ALA A 115 3.49 2.53 -5.24
C ALA A 115 4.54 3.11 -6.21
N PRO A 116 4.77 4.42 -6.17
CA PRO A 116 5.90 5.02 -6.86
C PRO A 116 7.20 4.46 -6.31
N VAL A 117 8.25 4.48 -7.12
CA VAL A 117 9.61 4.32 -6.61
C VAL A 117 9.92 5.44 -5.63
N LEU A 118 10.74 5.10 -4.64
CA LEU A 118 11.24 6.02 -3.65
C LEU A 118 12.45 6.77 -4.22
N ASP A 119 12.75 7.95 -3.68
CA ASP A 119 13.87 8.74 -4.19
C ASP A 119 15.23 8.05 -3.99
N ASP A 120 15.36 7.23 -2.94
CA ASP A 120 16.55 6.42 -2.65
C ASP A 120 16.70 5.22 -3.59
N ASP A 121 15.70 4.89 -4.41
CA ASP A 121 15.81 3.82 -5.41
C ASP A 121 16.69 4.24 -6.60
N GLY A 122 16.90 5.55 -6.82
CA GLY A 122 17.79 6.05 -7.88
C GLY A 122 17.34 5.72 -9.31
N VAL A 123 16.03 5.50 -9.51
CA VAL A 123 15.44 5.16 -10.81
C VAL A 123 14.35 6.15 -11.20
N ASP A 124 14.09 6.28 -12.50
CA ASP A 124 13.05 7.16 -13.01
C ASP A 124 11.64 6.60 -12.71
N PRO A 125 10.78 7.32 -11.96
CA PRO A 125 9.39 6.94 -11.69
C PRO A 125 8.53 6.77 -12.95
N SER A 126 8.93 7.34 -14.09
CA SER A 126 8.24 7.18 -15.36
C SER A 126 8.44 5.80 -15.98
N THR A 127 9.53 5.11 -15.61
CA THR A 127 9.92 3.81 -16.17
C THR A 127 9.80 2.65 -15.19
N SER A 128 9.58 2.95 -13.91
CA SER A 128 9.55 1.95 -12.84
C SER A 128 8.47 2.25 -11.80
N PHE A 129 7.94 1.20 -11.18
CA PHE A 129 7.12 1.28 -9.98
C PHE A 129 7.68 0.39 -8.88
N SER A 130 7.18 0.56 -7.66
CA SER A 130 7.54 -0.29 -6.53
C SER A 130 6.36 -1.06 -5.96
N LEU A 131 6.67 -2.18 -5.31
CA LEU A 131 5.76 -3.00 -4.52
C LEU A 131 6.32 -3.16 -3.11
N GLY A 132 5.48 -2.99 -2.09
CA GLY A 132 5.80 -3.44 -0.74
C GLY A 132 5.18 -4.80 -0.49
N ILE A 133 6.01 -5.82 -0.28
CA ILE A 133 5.56 -7.20 -0.08
C ILE A 133 5.92 -7.67 1.32
N ARG A 134 5.17 -8.69 1.76
CA ARG A 134 5.45 -9.47 2.94
C ARG A 134 5.75 -10.90 2.50
N ALA A 135 6.88 -11.43 2.94
CA ALA A 135 7.32 -12.80 2.69
C ALA A 135 7.51 -13.56 4.01
N PRO A 136 7.28 -14.88 4.05
CA PRO A 136 7.60 -15.69 5.20
C PRO A 136 9.12 -15.84 5.35
N ILE A 137 9.59 -15.93 6.59
CA ILE A 137 10.96 -16.40 6.89
C ILE A 137 10.94 -17.92 6.81
N ILE A 138 11.77 -18.48 5.93
CA ILE A 138 11.83 -19.92 5.68
C ILE A 138 13.19 -20.41 6.14
N LEU A 139 13.16 -21.25 7.16
CA LEU A 139 14.31 -21.92 7.73
C LEU A 139 14.41 -23.34 7.14
N PRO A 140 15.62 -23.95 7.10
CA PRO A 140 15.79 -25.29 6.55
C PRO A 140 14.80 -26.32 7.09
N GLU A 141 14.47 -26.25 8.38
CA GLU A 141 13.55 -27.13 9.08
C GLU A 141 12.09 -26.99 8.61
N ASN A 142 11.65 -25.78 8.23
CA ASN A 142 10.26 -25.50 7.87
C ASN A 142 10.03 -25.40 6.36
N LYS A 143 11.08 -25.51 5.53
CA LYS A 143 11.03 -25.41 4.07
C LYS A 143 9.96 -26.31 3.43
N HIS A 144 9.76 -27.51 3.98
CA HIS A 144 8.74 -28.44 3.49
C HIS A 144 7.30 -27.90 3.62
N MET A 145 7.02 -27.08 4.63
CA MET A 145 5.70 -26.46 4.85
C MET A 145 5.38 -25.39 3.79
N PHE A 146 6.40 -24.82 3.17
CA PHE A 146 6.27 -23.69 2.23
C PHE A 146 6.40 -24.09 0.76
N ARG A 147 6.48 -25.38 0.43
CA ARG A 147 6.75 -25.88 -0.93
C ARG A 147 5.74 -25.40 -1.97
N ASP A 148 4.45 -25.34 -1.61
CA ASP A 148 3.34 -24.99 -2.51
C ASP A 148 2.57 -23.72 -2.10
N ILE A 149 3.06 -23.01 -1.09
CA ILE A 149 2.45 -21.78 -0.57
C ILE A 149 3.45 -20.64 -0.63
N CYS A 150 2.97 -19.40 -0.57
CA CYS A 150 3.84 -18.20 -0.60
C CYS A 150 4.76 -18.07 -1.84
N ILE A 151 4.49 -18.81 -2.91
CA ILE A 151 5.30 -18.86 -4.15
C ILE A 151 5.64 -17.47 -4.69
N CYS A 152 4.66 -16.57 -4.81
CA CYS A 152 4.89 -15.26 -5.42
C CYS A 152 5.69 -14.32 -4.50
N SER A 153 5.40 -14.31 -3.19
CA SER A 153 6.17 -13.53 -2.23
C SER A 153 7.62 -14.03 -2.12
N GLN A 154 7.84 -15.34 -2.15
CA GLN A 154 9.19 -15.91 -2.15
C GLN A 154 9.96 -15.53 -3.41
N PHE A 155 9.33 -15.72 -4.58
CA PHE A 155 9.90 -15.34 -5.87
C PHE A 155 10.35 -13.87 -5.89
N LEU A 156 9.47 -12.95 -5.47
CA LEU A 156 9.79 -11.52 -5.45
C LEU A 156 10.87 -11.19 -4.41
N SER A 157 10.78 -11.73 -3.19
CA SER A 157 11.75 -11.44 -2.13
C SER A 157 13.16 -11.95 -2.44
N GLY A 158 13.28 -13.08 -3.14
CA GLY A 158 14.55 -13.69 -3.53
C GLY A 158 15.03 -13.30 -4.91
N ALA A 159 14.35 -12.38 -5.60
CA ALA A 159 14.73 -11.96 -6.94
C ALA A 159 16.01 -11.10 -6.91
N ILE A 160 16.84 -11.29 -7.93
CA ILE A 160 18.03 -10.50 -8.18
C ILE A 160 17.77 -9.49 -9.32
N PRO A 161 18.55 -8.41 -9.43
CA PRO A 161 18.45 -7.47 -10.55
C PRO A 161 18.50 -8.19 -11.90
N GLY A 162 17.60 -7.84 -12.81
CA GLY A 162 17.47 -8.48 -14.12
C GLY A 162 16.50 -9.68 -14.16
N THR A 163 15.93 -10.11 -13.01
CA THR A 163 14.98 -11.22 -12.98
C THR A 163 13.72 -10.86 -13.76
N PRO A 164 13.31 -11.64 -14.78
CA PRO A 164 12.10 -11.36 -15.54
C PRO A 164 10.85 -11.59 -14.69
N VAL A 165 9.84 -10.73 -14.85
CA VAL A 165 8.57 -10.83 -14.14
C VAL A 165 7.40 -10.41 -15.02
N SER A 166 6.38 -11.25 -15.10
CA SER A 166 5.15 -10.94 -15.83
C SER A 166 4.14 -10.22 -14.93
N VAL A 167 3.72 -9.03 -15.37
CA VAL A 167 2.82 -8.13 -14.64
C VAL A 167 1.50 -7.93 -15.40
N THR A 168 0.39 -7.92 -14.67
CA THR A 168 -0.96 -7.68 -15.18
C THR A 168 -1.55 -6.41 -14.56
N GLY A 169 -2.60 -5.85 -15.16
CA GLY A 169 -3.27 -4.63 -14.69
C GLY A 169 -2.88 -3.39 -15.48
N PRO A 170 -3.02 -2.19 -14.90
CA PRO A 170 -3.41 -1.95 -13.51
C PRO A 170 -4.90 -2.28 -13.24
N PHE A 171 -5.21 -2.52 -11.97
CA PHE A 171 -6.55 -2.81 -11.46
C PHE A 171 -6.87 -1.98 -10.22
N GLY A 172 -8.14 -1.97 -9.83
CA GLY A 172 -8.60 -1.31 -8.62
C GLY A 172 -9.18 0.09 -8.86
N LYS A 173 -10.05 0.49 -7.93
CA LYS A 173 -10.75 1.78 -7.90
C LYS A 173 -10.56 2.50 -6.57
N PHE A 174 -9.59 2.05 -5.77
CA PHE A 174 -9.21 2.71 -4.53
C PHE A 174 -8.29 3.88 -4.87
N VAL A 175 -8.86 4.90 -5.52
CA VAL A 175 -8.14 6.09 -5.99
C VAL A 175 -8.72 7.31 -5.31
N LEU A 176 -7.87 8.30 -5.03
CA LEU A 176 -8.30 9.59 -4.50
C LEU A 176 -9.07 10.38 -5.56
N SER A 177 -10.06 11.16 -5.13
CA SER A 177 -10.72 12.10 -6.03
C SER A 177 -9.82 13.31 -6.31
N PRO A 178 -10.05 14.07 -7.41
CA PRO A 178 -9.27 15.27 -7.69
C PRO A 178 -9.20 16.26 -6.51
N GLY A 179 -10.32 16.46 -5.79
CA GLY A 179 -10.37 17.33 -4.61
C GLY A 179 -9.61 16.78 -3.39
N ASP A 180 -9.45 15.46 -3.28
CA ASP A 180 -8.61 14.87 -2.23
C ASP A 180 -7.11 15.06 -2.58
N LEU A 181 -6.77 15.04 -3.88
CA LEU A 181 -5.40 15.26 -4.38
C LEU A 181 -4.96 16.74 -4.30
N THR A 182 -5.88 17.69 -4.49
CA THR A 182 -5.61 19.12 -4.27
C THR A 182 -5.58 19.49 -2.79
N GLY A 183 -5.97 18.57 -1.91
CA GLY A 183 -5.96 18.75 -0.47
C GLY A 183 -7.11 19.59 0.06
N ASP A 184 -8.25 19.67 -0.64
CA ASP A 184 -9.40 20.46 -0.20
C ASP A 184 -10.08 19.88 1.08
N ARG A 185 -9.67 18.68 1.51
CA ARG A 185 -10.29 17.91 2.57
C ARG A 185 -9.28 17.31 3.52
N ASN A 186 -9.70 17.10 4.76
CA ASN A 186 -8.95 16.28 5.71
C ASN A 186 -9.05 14.80 5.32
N LEU A 187 -7.94 14.06 5.46
CA LEU A 187 -7.85 12.64 5.12
C LEU A 187 -7.44 11.82 6.35
N LEU A 188 -8.05 10.64 6.50
CA LEU A 188 -7.69 9.64 7.51
C LEU A 188 -7.22 8.38 6.79
N PHE A 189 -5.96 8.03 6.97
CA PHE A 189 -5.33 6.82 6.46
C PHE A 189 -5.13 5.83 7.60
N ILE A 190 -5.51 4.56 7.38
CA ILE A 190 -5.37 3.48 8.36
C ILE A 190 -4.66 2.32 7.67
N ALA A 191 -3.37 2.15 7.98
CA ALA A 191 -2.54 1.10 7.40
C ALA A 191 -2.18 0.05 8.45
N THR A 192 -2.00 -1.19 8.00
CA THR A 192 -1.32 -2.23 8.78
C THR A 192 -0.31 -2.96 7.90
N GLY A 193 0.93 -3.12 8.38
CA GLY A 193 2.03 -3.75 7.62
C GLY A 193 2.17 -3.20 6.20
N SER A 194 2.17 -4.07 5.18
CA SER A 194 2.28 -3.67 3.77
C SER A 194 1.07 -2.88 3.23
N GLY A 195 0.01 -2.73 4.01
CA GLY A 195 -1.13 -1.86 3.67
C GLY A 195 -0.77 -0.36 3.58
N ILE A 196 0.44 0.02 4.01
CA ILE A 196 0.98 1.39 3.87
C ILE A 196 1.32 1.77 2.42
N VAL A 197 1.64 0.79 1.57
CA VAL A 197 2.11 0.98 0.19
C VAL A 197 1.25 1.95 -0.64
N PRO A 198 -0.08 1.79 -0.76
CA PRO A 198 -0.90 2.74 -1.52
C PRO A 198 -0.86 4.16 -0.95
N TYR A 199 -0.70 4.31 0.37
CA TYR A 199 -0.63 5.63 1.00
C TYR A 199 0.67 6.35 0.69
N MET A 200 1.78 5.63 0.49
CA MET A 200 3.01 6.25 -0.02
C MET A 200 2.79 6.89 -1.40
N GLY A 201 1.98 6.24 -2.25
CA GLY A 201 1.57 6.81 -3.53
C GLY A 201 0.63 8.00 -3.40
N PHE A 202 -0.32 7.95 -2.47
CA PHE A 202 -1.22 9.09 -2.21
C PHE A 202 -0.47 10.30 -1.67
N LEU A 203 0.40 10.12 -0.68
CA LEU A 203 1.19 11.21 -0.11
C LEU A 203 2.05 11.89 -1.18
N LYS A 204 2.75 11.10 -2.02
CA LYS A 204 3.51 11.64 -3.15
C LYS A 204 2.63 12.45 -4.11
N ALA A 205 1.49 11.88 -4.51
CA ALA A 205 0.60 12.52 -5.47
C ALA A 205 -0.03 13.82 -4.93
N ILE A 206 -0.35 13.87 -3.62
CA ILE A 206 -0.84 15.08 -2.98
C ILE A 206 0.26 16.15 -2.97
N LEU A 207 1.50 15.80 -2.61
CA LEU A 207 2.63 16.73 -2.65
C LEU A 207 2.84 17.30 -4.06
N GLU A 208 2.91 16.43 -5.07
CA GLU A 208 3.09 16.83 -6.47
C GLU A 208 1.96 17.74 -6.98
N LYS A 209 0.71 17.51 -6.55
CA LYS A 209 -0.45 18.32 -6.98
C LYS A 209 -0.58 19.64 -6.22
N SER A 210 -0.06 19.71 -5.00
CA SER A 210 -0.17 20.91 -4.17
C SER A 210 0.59 22.13 -4.72
N ASN A 211 1.57 21.95 -5.64
CA ASN A 211 2.27 23.03 -6.36
C ASN A 211 2.65 24.25 -5.48
N SER A 212 3.27 24.00 -4.32
CA SER A 212 3.68 25.00 -3.30
C SER A 212 2.60 25.52 -2.35
N LYS A 213 1.35 25.04 -2.46
CA LYS A 213 0.23 25.37 -1.56
C LYS A 213 0.09 24.38 -0.40
N ILE A 214 1.20 23.85 0.10
CA ILE A 214 1.23 22.88 1.21
C ILE A 214 0.45 23.42 2.43
N MET A 215 0.59 24.72 2.70
CA MET A 215 -0.10 25.37 3.82
C MET A 215 -1.61 25.51 3.65
N GLU A 216 -2.16 25.30 2.45
CA GLU A 216 -3.60 25.33 2.19
C GLU A 216 -4.22 23.92 2.27
N LEU A 217 -3.40 22.87 2.38
CA LEU A 217 -3.90 21.50 2.45
C LEU A 217 -4.69 21.23 3.73
N GLY A 218 -5.75 20.44 3.57
CA GLY A 218 -6.40 19.72 4.66
C GLY A 218 -5.40 18.84 5.40
N ARG A 219 -5.71 18.54 6.67
CA ARG A 219 -4.87 17.70 7.52
C ARG A 219 -5.00 16.24 7.14
N ILE A 220 -3.88 15.53 7.13
CA ILE A 220 -3.80 14.09 6.90
C ILE A 220 -3.36 13.43 8.19
N LEU A 221 -4.18 12.49 8.69
CA LEU A 221 -3.82 11.63 9.81
C LEU A 221 -3.58 10.23 9.28
N LEU A 222 -2.38 9.68 9.51
CA LEU A 222 -2.02 8.30 9.21
C LEU A 222 -1.86 7.52 10.52
N LEU A 223 -2.77 6.58 10.77
CA LEU A 223 -2.63 5.57 11.82
C LEU A 223 -1.93 4.36 11.21
N PHE A 224 -0.76 3.99 11.72
CA PHE A 224 0.04 2.92 11.13
C PHE A 224 0.31 1.77 12.12
N GLY A 225 -0.46 0.70 11.97
CA GLY A 225 -0.31 -0.52 12.77
C GLY A 225 0.86 -1.41 12.32
N VAL A 226 1.83 -1.59 13.19
CA VAL A 226 2.98 -2.50 13.00
C VAL A 226 3.26 -3.29 14.28
N GLN A 227 4.20 -4.25 14.27
CA GLN A 227 4.47 -5.07 15.45
C GLN A 227 5.33 -4.32 16.46
N SER A 228 6.52 -3.96 16.03
CA SER A 228 7.54 -3.24 16.81
C SER A 228 8.19 -2.16 15.93
N PRO A 229 9.03 -1.29 16.50
CA PRO A 229 9.85 -0.34 15.75
C PRO A 229 10.68 -0.98 14.62
N ASP A 230 11.13 -2.24 14.76
CA ASP A 230 11.89 -2.99 13.74
C ASP A 230 11.06 -3.35 12.50
N THR A 231 9.74 -3.28 12.64
CA THR A 231 8.77 -3.50 11.56
C THR A 231 8.11 -2.21 11.10
N TYR A 232 8.62 -1.05 11.51
CA TYR A 232 8.18 0.26 11.01
C TYR A 232 8.71 0.47 9.59
N LEU A 233 7.92 0.01 8.62
CA LEU A 233 8.23 0.09 7.19
C LEU A 233 8.33 1.55 6.72
N TYR A 234 9.31 1.83 5.86
CA TYR A 234 9.50 3.13 5.19
C TYR A 234 9.70 4.33 6.14
N ARG A 235 10.23 4.10 7.35
CA ARG A 235 10.46 5.13 8.38
C ARG A 235 11.01 6.44 7.80
N ASP A 236 12.18 6.38 7.18
CA ASP A 236 12.88 7.57 6.70
C ASP A 236 12.07 8.33 5.63
N THR A 237 11.40 7.61 4.73
CA THR A 237 10.52 8.24 3.73
C THR A 237 9.28 8.86 4.36
N ILE A 238 8.70 8.21 5.37
CA ILE A 238 7.54 8.74 6.09
C ILE A 238 7.92 9.99 6.87
N GLU A 239 9.09 10.00 7.52
CA GLU A 239 9.63 11.17 8.23
C GLU A 239 9.90 12.33 7.26
N ARG A 240 10.44 12.05 6.07
CA ARG A 240 10.56 13.04 4.99
C ARG A 240 9.21 13.61 4.59
N TYR A 241 8.19 12.77 4.35
CA TYR A 241 6.85 13.27 4.07
C TYR A 241 6.29 14.11 5.22
N VAL A 242 6.48 13.72 6.48
CA VAL A 242 6.02 14.54 7.62
C VAL A 242 6.64 15.96 7.56
N SER A 243 7.93 16.05 7.21
CA SER A 243 8.61 17.33 6.98
C SER A 243 8.03 18.08 5.78
N ASP A 244 7.89 17.42 4.63
CA ASP A 244 7.43 18.04 3.37
C ASP A 244 6.00 18.58 3.46
N PHE A 245 5.14 17.93 4.26
CA PHE A 245 3.78 18.37 4.51
C PHE A 245 3.68 19.51 5.55
N ASN A 246 4.81 19.98 6.12
CA ASN A 246 4.91 21.15 7.00
C ASN A 246 3.81 21.22 8.09
N GLY A 247 3.66 20.14 8.86
CA GLY A 247 2.66 20.03 9.94
C GLY A 247 1.24 19.67 9.49
N ARG A 248 1.00 19.44 8.19
CA ARG A 248 -0.29 18.96 7.65
C ARG A 248 -0.44 17.44 7.69
N LEU A 249 0.67 16.70 7.72
CA LEU A 249 0.68 15.25 7.91
C LEU A 249 1.05 14.91 9.35
N THR A 250 0.19 14.14 10.01
CA THR A 250 0.47 13.54 11.31
C THR A 250 0.48 12.03 11.16
N VAL A 251 1.55 11.38 11.61
CA VAL A 251 1.68 9.92 11.58
C VAL A 251 1.75 9.40 13.01
N ILE A 252 0.87 8.46 13.34
CA ILE A 252 0.82 7.80 14.64
C ILE A 252 1.13 6.33 14.42
N PRO A 253 2.35 5.85 14.78
CA PRO A 253 2.64 4.44 14.78
C PRO A 253 1.92 3.74 15.94
N CYS A 254 1.25 2.63 15.64
CA CYS A 254 0.54 1.81 16.62
C CYS A 254 1.24 0.44 16.73
N TYR A 255 2.08 0.28 17.74
CA TYR A 255 2.84 -0.97 17.96
C TYR A 255 1.99 -2.01 18.70
N SER A 256 1.80 -3.17 18.10
CA SER A 256 1.05 -4.28 18.72
C SER A 256 1.89 -5.16 19.64
N ARG A 257 3.23 -5.05 19.59
CA ARG A 257 4.21 -5.88 20.30
C ARG A 257 5.44 -5.06 20.70
N TYR A 258 5.22 -3.99 21.47
CA TYR A 258 6.30 -3.14 21.98
C TYR A 258 6.06 -2.76 23.44
N GLY A 259 6.96 -3.21 24.33
CA GLY A 259 6.92 -2.94 25.78
C GLY A 259 5.88 -3.74 26.58
N VAL A 260 6.07 -3.80 27.90
CA VAL A 260 5.03 -4.18 28.88
C VAL A 260 4.06 -3.01 29.11
N ASP A 261 4.44 -1.81 28.65
CA ASP A 261 3.76 -0.53 28.87
C ASP A 261 3.22 0.07 27.57
N SER A 262 2.51 -0.70 26.74
CA SER A 262 1.82 -0.11 25.57
C SER A 262 0.76 0.95 25.95
N GLU A 263 0.53 1.19 27.24
CA GLU A 263 -0.36 2.22 27.79
C GLU A 263 0.33 3.56 28.11
N SER A 264 1.67 3.65 28.15
CA SER A 264 2.36 4.84 28.69
C SER A 264 2.70 5.94 27.67
N TRP A 265 2.45 5.73 26.37
CA TRP A 265 2.72 6.73 25.32
C TRP A 265 1.53 7.65 25.00
N LEU A 266 0.44 7.55 25.75
CA LEU A 266 -0.63 8.53 25.68
C LEU A 266 -0.21 9.81 26.41
N CYS A 267 0.07 10.86 25.63
CA CYS A 267 0.09 12.25 26.08
C CYS A 267 1.17 12.64 27.10
N THR A 268 2.43 12.76 26.68
CA THR A 268 3.33 13.78 27.25
C THR A 268 4.21 14.36 26.15
N GLY A 269 4.04 15.66 25.86
CA GLY A 269 4.97 16.42 25.02
C GLY A 269 4.34 17.16 23.85
N CYS A 270 3.37 18.04 24.10
CA CYS A 270 3.08 19.20 23.24
C CYS A 270 2.20 20.23 23.96
N TYR A 271 2.55 20.59 25.21
CA TYR A 271 2.14 21.86 25.82
C TYR A 271 3.17 22.26 26.87
N SER A 272 4.03 23.21 26.52
CA SER A 272 4.72 24.06 27.47
C SER A 272 4.99 25.39 26.77
N THR A 273 4.10 26.35 27.09
CA THR A 273 4.19 27.82 27.03
C THR A 273 4.82 28.48 25.82
#